data_AF-A0A679JN50-F1
#
_entry.id   AF-A0A679JN50-F1
#
_cell.length_a   1.000
_cell.length_b   1.000
_cell.length_c   1.000
_cell.angle_alpha   90.00
_cell.angle_beta   90.00
_cell.angle_gamma   90.00
#
_symmetry.space_group_name_H-M   'P 1'
#
loop_
_entity.id
_entity.type
_entity.pdbx_description
1 polymer ?
#
loop_
_entity_poly.entity_id
_entity_poly.type
_entity_poly.pdbx_seq_one_letter_code
_entity_poly.pdbx_strand_id
1 'polypeptide(L)'
;MYILYPDYVLRQSDDARIPLDPENADYLAFVEWAADNEPALPAGPTLEQRAAVLLAGVDAHLNAAARAKGYDSILSASVRAALPESPFHADGVAFGTWMDQVYAACYQLMAAVQAGNTEEPTLEQLIAMLPAAPVFD
;
A
#
# COMPACT_ATOMS: atom_id res chain seq x y z
N MET A 1 -22.68 21.23 -7.33
CA MET A 1 -22.39 19.80 -7.22
C MET A 1 -21.64 19.58 -5.93
N TYR A 2 -21.96 18.51 -5.21
CA TYR A 2 -21.43 18.23 -3.88
C TYR A 2 -20.71 16.88 -3.86
N ILE A 3 -19.65 16.77 -3.05
CA ILE A 3 -19.04 15.49 -2.68
C ILE A 3 -19.32 15.25 -1.19
N LEU A 4 -19.92 14.10 -0.86
CA LEU A 4 -20.24 13.73 0.52
C LEU A 4 -19.09 12.93 1.15
N TYR A 5 -18.42 13.52 2.14
CA TYR A 5 -17.44 12.84 2.99
C TYR A 5 -18.10 12.36 4.30
N PRO A 6 -17.46 11.45 5.06
CA PRO A 6 -18.01 10.96 6.33
C PRO A 6 -18.29 12.05 7.38
N ASP A 7 -17.53 13.15 7.33
CA ASP A 7 -17.50 14.21 8.35
C ASP A 7 -17.85 15.61 7.82
N TYR A 8 -17.96 15.78 6.49
CA TYR A 8 -18.34 17.05 5.86
C TYR A 8 -18.90 16.85 4.45
N VAL A 9 -19.47 17.90 3.87
CA VAL A 9 -19.82 17.99 2.46
C VAL A 9 -18.88 18.98 1.79
N LEU A 10 -18.27 18.60 0.67
CA LEU A 10 -17.50 19.53 -0.17
C LEU A 10 -18.42 20.11 -1.24
N ARG A 11 -18.58 21.43 -1.25
CA ARG A 11 -19.24 22.12 -2.35
C ARG A 11 -18.22 22.46 -3.44
N GLN A 12 -18.37 21.88 -4.63
CA GLN A 12 -17.36 21.97 -5.70
C GLN A 12 -17.28 23.34 -6.38
N SER A 13 -18.26 24.24 -6.18
CA SER A 13 -18.23 25.56 -6.82
C SER A 13 -17.20 26.51 -6.20
N ASP A 14 -16.87 26.31 -4.93
CA ASP A 14 -16.03 27.19 -4.12
C ASP A 14 -15.10 26.44 -3.16
N ASP A 15 -14.99 25.11 -3.31
CA ASP A 15 -14.24 24.21 -2.43
C ASP A 15 -14.57 24.35 -0.94
N ALA A 16 -15.78 24.82 -0.62
CA ALA A 16 -16.22 25.00 0.76
C ALA A 16 -16.43 23.64 1.44
N ARG A 17 -15.79 23.46 2.61
CA ARG A 17 -16.00 22.31 3.50
C ARG A 17 -17.13 22.63 4.47
N ILE A 18 -18.28 22.04 4.22
CA ILE A 18 -19.52 22.27 4.95
C ILE A 18 -19.66 21.21 6.04
N PRO A 19 -19.70 21.57 7.33
CA PRO A 19 -19.89 20.59 8.40
C PRO A 19 -21.26 19.89 8.27
N LEU A 20 -21.36 18.63 8.69
CA LEU A 20 -22.62 17.89 8.76
C LEU A 20 -23.47 18.36 9.96
N ASP A 21 -23.85 19.62 9.95
CA ASP A 21 -24.58 20.29 11.02
C ASP A 21 -25.96 20.75 10.51
N PRO A 22 -27.08 20.22 11.04
CA PRO A 22 -28.42 20.60 10.61
C PRO A 22 -28.77 22.07 10.87
N GLU A 23 -28.01 22.79 11.69
CA GLU A 23 -28.17 24.24 11.90
C GLU A 23 -27.36 25.09 10.90
N ASN A 24 -26.46 24.47 10.13
CA ASN A 24 -25.63 25.16 9.15
C ASN A 24 -26.42 25.41 7.85
N ALA A 25 -26.49 26.68 7.43
CA ALA A 25 -27.23 27.09 6.24
C ALA A 25 -26.73 26.42 4.95
N ASP A 26 -25.42 26.20 4.80
CA ASP A 26 -24.85 25.53 3.63
C ASP A 26 -25.16 24.01 3.66
N TYR A 27 -25.24 23.40 4.84
CA TYR A 27 -25.63 22.00 4.97
C TYR A 27 -27.12 21.80 4.64
N LEU A 28 -27.99 22.72 5.09
CA LEU A 28 -29.41 22.73 4.69
C LEU A 28 -29.56 22.89 3.17
N ALA A 29 -28.79 23.78 2.54
CA ALA A 29 -28.78 23.93 1.08
C ALA A 29 -28.30 22.66 0.36
N PHE A 30 -27.34 21.92 0.95
CA PHE A 30 -26.96 20.61 0.46
C PHE A 30 -28.10 19.59 0.59
N VAL A 31 -28.79 19.53 1.73
CA VAL A 31 -29.91 18.60 1.97
C VAL A 31 -31.06 18.85 0.99
N GLU A 32 -31.39 20.11 0.74
CA GLU A 32 -32.40 20.49 -0.27
C GLU A 32 -31.98 20.05 -1.68
N TRP A 33 -30.73 20.29 -2.06
CA TRP A 33 -30.21 19.84 -3.35
C TRP A 33 -30.22 18.30 -3.45
N ALA A 34 -29.84 17.59 -2.38
CA ALA A 34 -29.75 16.14 -2.34
C ALA A 34 -31.11 15.43 -2.34
N ALA A 35 -32.22 16.16 -2.15
CA ALA A 35 -33.56 15.60 -2.27
C ALA A 35 -33.86 15.11 -3.70
N ASP A 36 -33.33 15.81 -4.70
CA ASP A 36 -33.53 15.52 -6.13
C ASP A 36 -32.24 15.09 -6.86
N ASN A 37 -31.10 15.07 -6.16
CA ASN A 37 -29.79 14.79 -6.74
C ASN A 37 -28.97 13.84 -5.86
N GLU A 38 -28.12 13.03 -6.48
CA GLU A 38 -27.19 12.17 -5.75
C GLU A 38 -25.81 12.85 -5.63
N PRO A 39 -25.28 13.09 -4.41
CA PRO A 39 -23.93 13.62 -4.26
C PRO A 39 -22.90 12.62 -4.76
N ALA A 40 -21.81 13.14 -5.33
CA ALA A 40 -20.64 12.32 -5.58
C ALA A 40 -20.06 11.83 -4.25
N LEU A 41 -19.47 10.64 -4.25
CA LEU A 41 -18.64 10.17 -3.14
C LEU A 41 -17.18 10.50 -3.43
N PRO A 42 -16.33 10.68 -2.40
CA PRO A 42 -14.91 10.85 -2.61
C PRO A 42 -14.35 9.68 -3.42
N ALA A 43 -13.51 9.98 -4.40
CA ALA A 43 -12.77 8.93 -5.09
C ALA A 43 -11.92 8.17 -4.05
N GLY A 44 -12.13 6.86 -3.97
CA GLY A 44 -11.29 5.99 -3.15
C GLY A 44 -9.82 5.99 -3.64
N PRO A 45 -8.91 5.38 -2.88
CA PRO A 45 -7.51 5.29 -3.29
C PRO A 45 -7.38 4.59 -4.65
N THR A 46 -6.51 5.12 -5.51
CA THR A 46 -6.20 4.52 -6.80
C THR A 46 -5.54 3.15 -6.62
N LEU A 47 -5.57 2.30 -7.66
CA LEU A 47 -4.86 1.01 -7.61
C LEU A 47 -3.37 1.19 -7.27
N GLU A 48 -2.74 2.23 -7.83
CA GLU A 48 -1.35 2.57 -7.54
C GLU A 48 -1.14 2.91 -6.06
N GLN A 49 -2.02 3.72 -5.46
CA GLN A 49 -1.94 4.07 -4.04
C GLN A 49 -2.12 2.84 -3.14
N ARG A 50 -3.07 1.95 -3.47
CA ARG A 50 -3.27 0.71 -2.70
C ARG A 50 -2.08 -0.25 -2.85
N ALA A 51 -1.55 -0.37 -4.07
CA ALA A 51 -0.35 -1.16 -4.32
C ALA A 51 0.88 -0.61 -3.56
N ALA A 52 1.03 0.70 -3.47
CA ALA A 52 2.10 1.33 -2.68
C ALA A 52 2.00 0.97 -1.18
N VAL A 53 0.79 0.91 -0.63
CA VAL A 53 0.56 0.46 0.76
C VAL A 53 0.98 -1.00 0.94
N LEU A 54 0.60 -1.88 0.00
CA LEU A 54 1.00 -3.29 0.04
C LEU A 54 2.52 -3.46 -0.07
N LEU A 55 3.17 -2.75 -1.01
CA LEU A 55 4.62 -2.78 -1.19
C LEU A 55 5.36 -2.27 0.05
N ALA A 56 4.87 -1.22 0.72
CA ALA A 56 5.45 -0.77 1.98
C ALA A 56 5.36 -1.85 3.08
N GLY A 57 4.28 -2.63 3.11
CA GLY A 57 4.15 -3.79 4.00
C GLY A 57 5.13 -4.91 3.66
N VAL A 58 5.36 -5.17 2.37
CA VAL A 58 6.36 -6.14 1.88
C VAL A 58 7.78 -5.69 2.26
N ASP A 59 8.09 -4.40 2.11
CA ASP A 59 9.36 -3.83 2.55
C ASP A 59 9.57 -4.03 4.05
N ALA A 60 8.53 -3.82 4.86
CA ALA A 60 8.59 -4.08 6.29
C ALA A 60 8.85 -5.55 6.61
N HIS A 61 8.22 -6.47 5.87
CA HIS A 61 8.44 -7.92 5.99
C HIS A 61 9.90 -8.31 5.66
N LEU A 62 10.41 -7.86 4.52
CA LEU A 62 11.81 -8.07 4.09
C LEU A 62 12.80 -7.54 5.14
N ASN A 63 12.55 -6.32 5.64
CA ASN A 63 13.39 -5.69 6.66
C ASN A 63 13.33 -6.42 8.00
N ALA A 64 12.17 -6.95 8.40
CA ALA A 64 12.05 -7.71 9.64
C ALA A 64 12.90 -8.99 9.61
N ALA A 65 12.91 -9.72 8.49
CA ALA A 65 13.75 -10.91 8.32
C ALA A 65 15.25 -10.57 8.38
N ALA A 66 15.68 -9.49 7.72
CA ALA A 66 17.07 -9.04 7.78
C ALA A 66 17.49 -8.62 9.21
N ARG A 67 16.61 -7.90 9.92
CA ARG A 67 16.84 -7.49 11.32
C ARG A 67 16.94 -8.65 12.28
N ALA A 68 16.20 -9.73 12.05
CA ALA A 68 16.31 -10.95 12.84
C ALA A 68 17.72 -11.57 12.76
N LYS A 69 18.48 -11.29 11.69
CA LYS A 69 19.89 -11.71 11.50
C LYS A 69 20.90 -10.60 11.90
N GLY A 70 20.43 -9.49 12.46
CA GLY A 70 21.28 -8.40 12.98
C GLY A 70 21.64 -7.32 11.97
N TYR A 71 21.01 -7.28 10.79
CA TYR A 71 21.20 -6.21 9.81
C TYR A 71 20.23 -5.02 10.07
N ASP A 72 20.59 -3.82 9.63
CA ASP A 72 19.72 -2.64 9.78
C ASP A 72 18.45 -2.72 8.88
N SER A 73 18.63 -3.27 7.68
CA SER A 73 17.64 -3.41 6.62
C SER A 73 17.99 -4.51 5.62
N ILE A 74 17.01 -4.92 4.80
CA ILE A 74 17.24 -5.85 3.68
C ILE A 74 18.32 -5.35 2.72
N LEU A 75 18.42 -4.03 2.51
CA LEU A 75 19.45 -3.43 1.68
C LEU A 75 20.84 -3.56 2.29
N SER A 76 20.97 -3.34 3.60
CA SER A 76 22.25 -3.50 4.31
C SER A 76 22.74 -4.95 4.36
N ALA A 77 21.82 -5.91 4.34
CA ALA A 77 22.12 -7.33 4.21
C ALA A 77 22.54 -7.65 2.77
N SER A 78 21.71 -7.30 1.80
CA SER A 78 21.92 -7.61 0.38
C SER A 78 23.23 -7.03 -0.18
N VAL A 79 23.62 -5.82 0.24
CA VAL A 79 24.87 -5.20 -0.21
C VAL A 79 26.13 -6.00 0.21
N ARG A 80 26.03 -6.89 1.21
CA ARG A 80 27.14 -7.77 1.61
C ARG A 80 27.54 -8.76 0.51
N ALA A 81 26.67 -9.00 -0.48
CA ALA A 81 26.97 -9.81 -1.65
C ALA A 81 28.14 -9.24 -2.49
N ALA A 82 28.42 -7.94 -2.41
CA ALA A 82 29.39 -7.27 -3.30
C ALA A 82 30.85 -7.68 -3.08
N LEU A 83 31.21 -8.27 -1.92
CA LEU A 83 32.57 -8.70 -1.60
C LEU A 83 32.60 -10.22 -1.36
N PRO A 84 33.04 -11.05 -2.33
CA PRO A 84 33.06 -12.51 -2.21
C PRO A 84 33.83 -13.06 -1.00
N GLU A 85 34.95 -12.43 -0.65
CA GLU A 85 35.80 -12.84 0.48
C GLU A 85 35.25 -12.41 1.85
N SER A 86 34.14 -11.68 1.88
CA SER A 86 33.49 -11.27 3.13
C SER A 86 32.89 -12.49 3.83
N PRO A 87 33.03 -12.62 5.16
CA PRO A 87 32.32 -13.66 5.91
C PRO A 87 30.79 -13.51 5.83
N PHE A 88 30.29 -12.34 5.42
CA PHE A 88 28.86 -12.04 5.25
C PHE A 88 28.38 -12.18 3.79
N HIS A 89 29.24 -12.65 2.87
CA HIS A 89 28.90 -12.76 1.45
C HIS A 89 27.69 -13.65 1.21
N ALA A 90 27.67 -14.84 1.83
CA ALA A 90 26.58 -15.81 1.68
C ALA A 90 25.22 -15.21 2.13
N ASP A 91 25.21 -14.50 3.25
CA ASP A 91 24.01 -13.79 3.73
C ASP A 91 23.53 -12.76 2.72
N GLY A 92 24.44 -11.94 2.19
CA GLY A 92 24.08 -10.92 1.21
C GLY A 92 23.51 -11.51 -0.08
N VAL A 93 24.10 -12.60 -0.58
CA VAL A 93 23.58 -13.30 -1.77
C VAL A 93 22.19 -13.87 -1.49
N ALA A 94 21.98 -14.52 -0.33
CA ALA A 94 20.70 -15.10 0.04
C ALA A 94 19.60 -14.04 0.18
N PHE A 95 19.86 -12.96 0.93
CA PHE A 95 18.91 -11.87 1.11
C PHE A 95 18.64 -11.10 -0.18
N GLY A 96 19.66 -10.82 -0.99
CA GLY A 96 19.48 -10.13 -2.27
C GLY A 96 18.64 -10.95 -3.25
N THR A 97 18.93 -12.25 -3.35
CA THR A 97 18.17 -13.17 -4.21
C THR A 97 16.70 -13.26 -3.75
N TRP A 98 16.47 -13.39 -2.45
CA TRP A 98 15.13 -13.46 -1.90
C TRP A 98 14.34 -12.16 -2.12
N MET A 99 14.96 -11.00 -1.89
CA MET A 99 14.37 -9.69 -2.15
C MET A 99 13.89 -9.55 -3.61
N ASP A 100 14.72 -9.93 -4.58
CA ASP A 100 14.36 -9.87 -6.00
C ASP A 100 13.20 -10.82 -6.34
N GLN A 101 13.20 -12.04 -5.78
CA GLN A 101 12.10 -13.00 -5.97
C GLN A 101 10.78 -12.51 -5.38
N VAL A 102 10.83 -11.88 -4.20
CA VAL A 102 9.66 -11.28 -3.54
C VAL A 102 9.08 -10.15 -4.40
N TYR A 103 9.90 -9.19 -4.84
CA TYR A 103 9.39 -8.10 -5.67
C TYR A 103 8.88 -8.59 -7.03
N ALA A 104 9.54 -9.57 -7.64
CA ALA A 104 9.05 -10.19 -8.88
C ALA A 104 7.65 -10.79 -8.69
N ALA A 105 7.40 -11.49 -7.58
CA ALA A 105 6.08 -12.03 -7.25
C ALA A 105 5.04 -10.91 -7.02
N CYS A 106 5.40 -9.84 -6.31
CA CYS A 106 4.54 -8.68 -6.10
C CYS A 106 4.10 -8.04 -7.43
N TYR A 107 5.05 -7.78 -8.34
CA TYR A 107 4.73 -7.14 -9.62
C TYR A 107 3.91 -8.04 -10.55
N GLN A 108 4.15 -9.36 -10.54
CA GLN A 108 3.30 -10.31 -11.26
C GLN A 108 1.87 -10.29 -10.75
N LEU A 109 1.69 -10.27 -9.42
CA LEU A 109 0.36 -10.22 -8.81
C LEU A 109 -0.33 -8.90 -9.11
N MET A 110 0.36 -7.76 -8.98
CA MET A 110 -0.18 -6.44 -9.31
C MET A 110 -0.65 -6.36 -10.77
N ALA A 111 0.11 -6.93 -11.70
CA ALA A 111 -0.29 -7.00 -13.11
C ALA A 111 -1.56 -7.85 -13.30
N ALA A 112 -1.68 -8.98 -12.58
CA ALA A 112 -2.87 -9.81 -12.61
C ALA A 112 -4.10 -9.11 -12.02
N VAL A 113 -3.94 -8.36 -10.93
CA VAL A 113 -5.01 -7.53 -10.32
C VAL A 113 -5.44 -6.44 -11.30
N GLN A 114 -4.49 -5.74 -11.91
CA GLN A 114 -4.77 -4.68 -12.89
C GLN A 114 -5.50 -5.21 -14.13
N ALA A 115 -5.19 -6.44 -14.55
CA ALA A 115 -5.88 -7.12 -15.65
C ALA A 115 -7.25 -7.71 -15.25
N GLY A 116 -7.63 -7.67 -13.97
CA GLY A 116 -8.86 -8.29 -13.46
C GLY A 116 -8.83 -9.82 -13.40
N ASN A 117 -7.63 -10.43 -13.47
CA ASN A 117 -7.45 -11.88 -13.43
C ASN A 117 -7.47 -12.45 -12.01
N THR A 118 -7.28 -11.61 -10.99
CA THR A 118 -7.31 -11.97 -9.58
C THR A 118 -7.78 -10.79 -8.74
N GLU A 119 -8.33 -11.09 -7.57
CA GLU A 119 -8.65 -10.08 -6.57
C GLU A 119 -7.38 -9.53 -5.91
N GLU A 120 -7.45 -8.27 -5.45
CA GLU A 120 -6.38 -7.63 -4.68
C GLU A 120 -6.27 -8.28 -3.30
N PRO A 121 -5.11 -8.83 -2.92
CA PRO A 121 -4.96 -9.50 -1.63
C PRO A 121 -4.90 -8.50 -0.47
N THR A 122 -5.20 -8.98 0.74
CA THR A 122 -4.76 -8.28 1.95
C THR A 122 -3.24 -8.38 2.11
N LEU A 123 -2.63 -7.55 2.96
CA LEU A 123 -1.20 -7.65 3.25
C LEU A 123 -0.81 -9.03 3.82
N GLU A 124 -1.64 -9.60 4.69
CA GLU A 124 -1.40 -10.93 5.26
C GLU A 124 -1.41 -12.03 4.20
N GLN A 125 -2.41 -11.99 3.31
CA GLN A 125 -2.49 -12.93 2.19
C GLN A 125 -1.31 -12.77 1.24
N LEU A 126 -0.93 -11.53 0.92
CA LEU A 126 0.23 -11.24 0.10
C LEU A 126 1.49 -11.85 0.71
N ILE A 127 1.77 -11.58 1.99
CA ILE A 127 2.95 -12.14 2.68
C ILE A 127 2.93 -13.67 2.67
N ALA A 128 1.76 -14.30 2.84
CA ALA A 128 1.63 -15.77 2.79
C ALA A 128 1.90 -16.36 1.40
N MET A 129 1.74 -15.58 0.33
CA MET A 129 2.01 -15.99 -1.06
C MET A 129 3.47 -15.77 -1.47
N LEU A 130 4.25 -15.01 -0.70
CA LEU A 130 5.63 -14.68 -1.03
C LEU A 130 6.59 -15.86 -0.79
N PRO A 131 7.72 -15.90 -1.52
CA PRO A 131 8.81 -16.83 -1.20
C PRO A 131 9.21 -16.73 0.27
N ALA A 132 9.47 -17.87 0.91
CA ALA A 132 9.91 -17.92 2.30
C ALA A 132 11.29 -17.25 2.48
N ALA A 133 11.47 -16.57 3.61
CA ALA A 133 12.75 -15.96 3.96
C ALA A 133 13.88 -17.00 4.03
N PRO A 134 15.14 -16.63 3.69
CA PRO A 134 16.28 -17.52 3.84
C PRO A 134 16.47 -17.95 5.29
N VAL A 135 16.84 -19.22 5.48
CA VAL A 135 17.22 -19.77 6.78
C VAL A 135 18.74 -19.76 6.88
N PHE A 136 19.26 -19.31 8.02
CA PHE A 136 20.69 -19.25 8.31
C PHE A 136 20.99 -20.16 9.50
N ASP A 137 22.04 -20.96 9.37
CA ASP A 137 22.59 -21.78 10.45
C ASP A 137 23.33 -20.95 11.52
#